data_AF-A0A5E4KJW2-F1
#
_entry.id   AF-A0A5E4KJW2-F1
#
_cell.length_a   1.000
_cell.length_b   1.000
_cell.length_c   1.000
_cell.angle_alpha   90.00
_cell.angle_beta   90.00
_cell.angle_gamma   90.00
#
_symmetry.space_group_name_H-M   'P 1'
#
loop_
_entity.id
_entity.type
_entity.pdbx_description
1 polymer ?
#
loop_
_entity_poly.entity_id
_entity_poly.type
_entity_poly.pdbx_seq_one_letter_code
_entity_poly.pdbx_strand_id
1 'polypeptide(L)'
;MTEKQKLTLSVEKELVEKAKKLGVNISEITETVLRHISETETKEVVTKEEVTVAYKKMFDAMLPAMKKFGSVVKVGVVMEANRDIEGRFYIDPIGDVFLLKDSELWNQDAGATPKFEEVSFYPPKEILSNYIDSLIEASEKNKEGLKELEIFRRVIEALTETTIPEYRKEKKLEA
;
A
#
# COMPACT_ATOMS: atom_id res chain seq x y z
N MET A 1 2.37 -26.84 25.73
CA MET A 1 3.34 -26.38 24.72
C MET A 1 2.68 -26.54 23.38
N THR A 2 2.46 -25.45 22.63
CA THR A 2 1.84 -25.49 21.31
C THR A 2 2.89 -25.97 20.30
N GLU A 3 2.66 -27.12 19.66
CA GLU A 3 3.53 -27.62 18.60
C GLU A 3 3.44 -26.69 17.38
N LYS A 4 4.60 -26.17 16.94
CA LYS A 4 4.68 -25.35 15.73
C LYS A 4 4.89 -26.26 14.53
N GLN A 5 3.89 -26.38 13.65
CA GLN A 5 4.04 -27.05 12.36
C GLN A 5 4.41 -26.03 11.27
N LYS A 6 5.37 -26.40 10.41
CA LYS A 6 5.83 -25.57 9.29
C LYS A 6 4.81 -25.65 8.16
N LEU A 7 3.99 -24.61 7.99
CA LEU A 7 3.18 -24.44 6.78
C LEU A 7 4.09 -23.92 5.66
N THR A 8 4.13 -24.62 4.52
CA THR A 8 4.95 -24.22 3.37
C THR A 8 4.03 -23.63 2.31
N LEU A 9 3.98 -22.30 2.22
CA LEU A 9 3.25 -21.63 1.14
C LEU A 9 4.17 -21.49 -0.08
N SER A 10 3.70 -21.94 -1.25
CA SER A 10 4.38 -21.71 -2.52
C SER A 10 4.17 -20.27 -2.98
N VAL A 11 5.02 -19.36 -2.48
CA VAL A 11 5.12 -17.98 -2.96
C VAL A 11 6.18 -17.94 -4.05
N GLU A 12 5.96 -17.13 -5.10
CA GLU A 12 6.96 -16.94 -6.15
C GLU A 12 8.28 -16.44 -5.55
N LYS A 13 9.38 -17.10 -5.93
CA LYS A 13 10.71 -16.83 -5.39
C LYS A 13 11.10 -15.36 -5.56
N GLU A 14 10.74 -14.75 -6.69
CA GLU A 14 11.04 -13.35 -6.97
C GLU A 14 10.36 -12.39 -5.99
N LEU A 15 9.10 -12.64 -5.63
CA LEU A 15 8.37 -11.83 -4.64
C LEU A 15 9.04 -11.90 -3.26
N VAL A 16 9.48 -13.09 -2.86
CA VAL A 16 10.19 -13.30 -1.59
C VAL A 16 11.52 -12.55 -1.57
N GLU A 17 12.27 -12.59 -2.66
CA GLU A 17 13.54 -11.86 -2.76
C GLU A 17 13.35 -10.35 -2.78
N LYS A 18 12.33 -9.85 -3.50
CA LYS A 18 11.95 -8.43 -3.55
C LYS A 18 11.61 -7.89 -2.16
N ALA A 19 10.75 -8.58 -1.41
CA ALA A 19 10.37 -8.12 -0.08
C ALA A 19 11.50 -8.19 0.96
N LYS A 20 12.40 -9.19 0.87
CA LYS A 20 13.62 -9.23 1.68
C LYS A 20 14.49 -8.00 1.45
N LYS A 21 14.65 -7.56 0.20
CA LYS A 21 15.41 -6.34 -0.14
C LYS A 21 14.77 -5.08 0.46
N LEU A 22 13.46 -5.06 0.63
CA LEU A 22 12.71 -3.96 1.25
C LEU A 22 12.67 -4.03 2.79
N GLY A 23 13.21 -5.08 3.39
CA GLY A 23 13.15 -5.31 4.83
C GLY A 23 11.74 -5.63 5.32
N VAL A 24 10.90 -6.21 4.47
CA VAL A 24 9.51 -6.59 4.77
C VAL A 24 9.46 -8.07 5.16
N ASN A 25 8.89 -8.36 6.33
CA ASN A 25 8.75 -9.72 6.83
C ASN A 25 7.49 -10.41 6.26
N ILE A 26 7.56 -10.91 5.01
CA ILE A 26 6.43 -11.60 4.37
C ILE A 26 5.95 -12.78 5.21
N SER A 27 6.86 -13.56 5.80
CA SER A 27 6.53 -14.78 6.54
C SER A 27 5.52 -14.51 7.65
N GLU A 28 5.67 -13.39 8.38
CA GLU A 28 4.79 -12.99 9.48
C GLU A 28 3.41 -12.53 8.99
N ILE A 29 3.37 -11.82 7.85
CA ILE A 29 2.11 -11.43 7.19
C ILE A 29 1.38 -12.67 6.69
N THR A 30 2.06 -13.56 5.98
CA THR A 30 1.47 -14.80 5.44
C THR A 30 1.06 -15.77 6.54
N GLU A 31 1.82 -15.89 7.62
CA GLU A 31 1.47 -16.74 8.77
C GLU A 31 0.22 -16.22 9.46
N THR A 32 0.08 -14.90 9.60
CA THR A 32 -1.12 -14.29 10.19
C THR A 32 -2.36 -14.55 9.35
N VAL A 33 -2.24 -14.43 8.03
CA VAL A 33 -3.33 -14.74 7.08
C VAL A 33 -3.67 -16.22 7.10
N LEU A 34 -2.68 -17.11 7.00
CA LEU A 34 -2.89 -18.56 6.95
C LEU A 34 -3.45 -19.11 8.25
N ARG A 35 -2.99 -18.62 9.40
CA ARG A 35 -3.56 -18.97 10.70
C ARG A 35 -5.05 -18.66 10.76
N HIS A 36 -5.47 -17.50 10.23
CA HIS A 36 -6.89 -17.15 10.18
C HIS A 36 -7.70 -17.97 9.17
N ILE A 37 -7.11 -18.32 8.03
CA ILE A 37 -7.75 -19.21 7.05
C ILE A 37 -7.90 -20.62 7.63
N SER A 38 -6.86 -21.18 8.27
CA SER A 38 -6.93 -22.50 8.90
C SER A 38 -7.87 -22.55 10.11
N GLU A 39 -8.01 -21.45 10.85
CA GLU A 39 -9.01 -21.29 11.92
C GLU A 39 -10.46 -21.24 11.37
N THR A 40 -10.65 -20.84 10.11
CA THR A 40 -11.96 -20.77 9.45
C THR A 40 -12.30 -22.03 8.65
N GLU A 41 -11.32 -22.75 8.09
CA GLU A 41 -11.50 -24.03 7.37
C GLU A 41 -12.02 -25.18 8.25
N THR A 42 -11.95 -25.06 9.58
CA THR A 42 -12.54 -26.03 10.51
C THR A 42 -14.05 -25.84 10.73
N LYS A 43 -14.67 -24.84 10.09
CA LYS A 43 -16.11 -24.60 10.09
C LYS A 43 -16.70 -24.91 8.71
N GLU A 44 -17.76 -25.73 8.67
CA GLU A 44 -18.49 -26.04 7.42
C GLU A 44 -19.11 -24.80 6.75
N VAL A 45 -19.28 -23.70 7.50
CA VAL A 45 -19.80 -22.42 7.02
C VAL A 45 -18.95 -21.29 7.60
N VAL A 46 -18.26 -20.55 6.74
CA VAL A 46 -17.55 -19.32 7.09
C VAL A 46 -18.52 -18.14 6.95
N THR A 47 -18.70 -17.33 7.99
CA THR A 47 -19.63 -16.19 7.92
C THR A 47 -18.98 -14.98 7.22
N LYS A 48 -19.81 -14.06 6.69
CA LYS A 48 -19.34 -12.82 6.05
C LYS A 48 -18.50 -11.97 7.02
N GLU A 49 -18.86 -11.99 8.30
CA GLU A 49 -18.15 -11.28 9.37
C GLU A 49 -16.76 -11.87 9.60
N GLU A 50 -16.61 -13.20 9.57
CA GLU A 50 -15.32 -13.87 9.75
C GLU A 50 -14.35 -13.55 8.60
N VAL A 51 -14.85 -13.57 7.36
CA VAL A 51 -14.08 -13.15 6.18
C VAL A 51 -13.65 -11.68 6.31
N THR A 52 -14.58 -10.81 6.73
CA THR A 52 -14.31 -9.38 6.95
C THR A 52 -13.21 -9.15 7.99
N VAL A 53 -13.26 -9.87 9.12
CA VAL A 53 -12.23 -9.80 10.16
C VAL A 53 -10.87 -10.27 9.64
N ALA A 54 -10.84 -11.33 8.82
CA ALA A 54 -9.60 -11.84 8.24
C ALA A 54 -8.93 -10.81 7.31
N TYR A 55 -9.69 -10.17 6.43
CA TYR A 55 -9.16 -9.11 5.56
C TYR A 55 -8.68 -7.90 6.37
N LYS A 56 -9.43 -7.45 7.39
CA LYS A 56 -9.00 -6.35 8.26
C LYS A 56 -7.66 -6.65 8.94
N LYS A 57 -7.49 -7.85 9.48
CA LYS A 57 -6.20 -8.27 10.08
C LYS A 57 -5.06 -8.31 9.08
N MET A 58 -5.32 -8.75 7.85
CA MET A 58 -4.33 -8.71 6.77
C MET A 58 -3.94 -7.27 6.46
N PHE A 59 -4.91 -6.37 6.33
CA PHE A 59 -4.67 -4.95 6.06
C PHE A 59 -3.86 -4.31 7.20
N ASP A 60 -4.24 -4.54 8.45
CA ASP A 60 -3.52 -4.04 9.63
C ASP A 60 -2.04 -4.49 9.63
N ALA A 61 -1.76 -5.72 9.23
CA ALA A 61 -0.38 -6.23 9.12
C ALA A 61 0.41 -5.58 7.97
N MET A 62 -0.26 -5.10 6.92
CA MET A 62 0.36 -4.42 5.78
C MET A 62 0.68 -2.94 6.07
N LEU A 63 -0.13 -2.28 6.91
CA LEU A 63 -0.03 -0.83 7.16
C LEU A 63 1.36 -0.33 7.56
N PRO A 64 2.16 -1.01 8.41
CA PRO A 64 3.47 -0.49 8.81
C PRO A 64 4.41 -0.26 7.63
N ALA A 65 4.46 -1.18 6.66
CA ALA A 65 5.30 -0.98 5.49
C ALA A 65 4.68 0.03 4.53
N MET A 66 3.35 0.02 4.36
CA MET A 66 2.67 1.01 3.52
C MET A 66 2.94 2.44 4.01
N LYS A 67 2.89 2.66 5.33
CA LYS A 67 3.25 3.94 5.97
C LYS A 67 4.72 4.29 5.73
N LYS A 68 5.62 3.32 5.90
CA LYS A 68 7.07 3.53 5.72
C LYS A 68 7.42 3.97 4.29
N PHE A 69 6.78 3.39 3.28
CA PHE A 69 7.09 3.67 1.88
C PHE A 69 6.14 4.68 1.23
N GLY A 70 5.04 5.05 1.90
CA GLY A 70 4.03 5.96 1.34
C GLY A 70 3.21 5.33 0.22
N SER A 71 3.03 4.01 0.25
CA SER A 71 2.32 3.27 -0.80
C SER A 71 0.82 3.18 -0.55
N VAL A 72 0.06 3.03 -1.65
CA VAL A 72 -1.35 2.64 -1.65
C VAL A 72 -1.48 1.29 -2.35
N VAL A 73 -2.44 0.47 -1.95
CA VAL A 73 -2.57 -0.91 -2.47
C VAL A 73 -3.95 -1.12 -3.02
N LYS A 74 -4.06 -1.62 -4.25
CA LYS A 74 -5.35 -2.02 -4.82
C LYS A 74 -5.83 -3.33 -4.19
N VAL A 75 -7.00 -3.30 -3.56
CA VAL A 75 -7.52 -4.42 -2.74
C VAL A 75 -8.82 -5.03 -3.26
N GLY A 76 -9.51 -4.39 -4.20
CA GLY A 76 -10.75 -4.90 -4.76
C GLY A 76 -11.42 -3.91 -5.68
N VAL A 77 -12.71 -4.15 -5.92
CA VAL A 77 -13.56 -3.31 -6.77
C VAL A 77 -14.93 -3.09 -6.13
N VAL A 78 -15.59 -1.99 -6.47
CA VAL A 78 -17.03 -1.82 -6.24
C VAL A 78 -17.77 -2.35 -7.46
N MET A 79 -18.82 -3.13 -7.20
CA MET A 79 -19.65 -3.75 -8.24
C MET A 79 -21.01 -3.04 -8.31
N GLU A 80 -21.50 -2.77 -9.51
CA GLU A 80 -22.85 -2.22 -9.71
C GLU A 80 -23.70 -3.16 -10.55
N ALA A 81 -24.95 -3.35 -10.13
CA ALA A 81 -25.93 -4.07 -10.91
C ALA A 81 -26.49 -3.15 -12.00
N ASN A 82 -26.23 -3.52 -13.25
CA ASN A 82 -26.68 -2.80 -14.43
C ASN A 82 -27.64 -3.65 -15.27
N ARG A 83 -28.26 -3.03 -16.28
CA ARG A 83 -29.13 -3.71 -17.24
C ARG A 83 -28.65 -3.49 -18.67
N ASP A 84 -28.64 -4.56 -19.45
CA ASP A 84 -28.33 -4.45 -20.87
C ASP A 84 -29.52 -3.87 -21.66
N ILE A 85 -29.31 -3.65 -22.95
CA ILE A 85 -30.36 -3.14 -23.87
C ILE A 85 -31.55 -4.10 -24.00
N GLU A 86 -31.40 -5.37 -23.63
CA GLU A 86 -32.46 -6.40 -23.60
C GLU A 86 -33.13 -6.48 -22.21
N GLY A 87 -32.69 -5.67 -21.24
CA GLY A 87 -33.21 -5.63 -19.89
C GLY A 87 -32.67 -6.72 -18.95
N ARG A 88 -31.65 -7.50 -19.37
CA ARG A 88 -31.00 -8.51 -18.53
C ARG A 88 -30.06 -7.86 -17.53
N PHE A 89 -30.07 -8.37 -16.30
CA PHE A 89 -29.15 -7.92 -15.26
C PHE A 89 -27.74 -8.46 -15.50
N TYR A 90 -26.76 -7.61 -15.30
CA TYR A 90 -25.35 -7.98 -15.19
C TYR A 90 -24.69 -7.16 -14.08
N ILE A 91 -23.51 -7.60 -13.65
CA ILE A 91 -22.72 -6.95 -12.59
C ILE A 91 -21.42 -6.48 -13.23
N ASP A 92 -21.19 -5.17 -13.23
CA ASP A 92 -19.96 -4.56 -13.75
C ASP A 92 -19.12 -3.95 -12.62
N PRO A 93 -17.79 -4.07 -12.68
CA PRO A 93 -16.91 -3.32 -11.80
C PRO A 93 -16.95 -1.84 -12.20
N ILE A 94 -17.37 -0.99 -11.26
CA ILE A 94 -17.52 0.46 -11.48
C ILE A 94 -16.39 1.30 -10.89
N GLY A 95 -15.50 0.69 -10.11
CA GLY A 95 -14.28 1.36 -9.73
C GLY A 95 -13.36 0.55 -8.85
N ASP A 96 -12.08 0.89 -8.94
CA ASP A 96 -11.01 0.26 -8.18
C ASP A 96 -10.98 0.78 -6.74
N VAL A 97 -10.84 -0.14 -5.80
CA VAL A 97 -10.74 0.16 -4.37
C VAL A 97 -9.30 0.00 -3.90
N PHE A 98 -8.78 1.06 -3.30
CA PHE A 98 -7.43 1.13 -2.75
C PHE A 98 -7.47 1.19 -1.22
N LEU A 99 -6.58 0.43 -0.58
CA LEU A 99 -6.22 0.61 0.82
C LEU A 99 -5.17 1.71 0.93
N LEU A 100 -5.47 2.71 1.74
CA LEU A 100 -4.60 3.83 2.05
C LEU A 100 -3.76 3.54 3.30
N LYS A 101 -2.70 4.33 3.49
CA LYS A 101 -1.72 4.17 4.58
C LYS A 101 -2.30 4.44 5.98
N ASP A 102 -3.48 5.06 6.07
CA ASP A 102 -4.24 5.35 7.29
C ASP A 102 -5.31 4.29 7.59
N SER A 103 -5.35 3.19 6.83
CA SER A 103 -6.36 2.12 6.92
C SER A 103 -7.71 2.48 6.30
N GLU A 104 -7.80 3.59 5.57
CA GLU A 104 -9.02 3.94 4.85
C GLU A 104 -9.08 3.22 3.49
N LEU A 105 -10.31 2.90 3.07
CA LEU A 105 -10.58 2.46 1.71
C LEU A 105 -10.92 3.69 0.86
N TRP A 106 -10.46 3.70 -0.37
CA TRP A 106 -10.74 4.77 -1.32
C TRP A 106 -11.11 4.19 -2.67
N ASN A 107 -12.27 4.57 -3.19
CA ASN A 107 -12.63 4.31 -4.57
C ASN A 107 -12.29 5.57 -5.38
N GLN A 108 -11.33 5.44 -6.30
CA GLN A 108 -10.83 6.57 -7.08
C GLN A 108 -11.90 7.11 -8.04
N ASP A 109 -12.69 6.22 -8.65
CA ASP A 109 -13.68 6.56 -9.66
C ASP A 109 -14.93 7.22 -9.05
N ALA A 110 -15.33 6.77 -7.86
CA ALA A 110 -16.44 7.33 -7.10
C ALA A 110 -16.05 8.57 -6.28
N GLY A 111 -14.74 8.81 -6.06
CA GLY A 111 -14.25 9.88 -5.20
C GLY A 111 -14.77 9.77 -3.76
N ALA A 112 -14.93 8.55 -3.26
CA ALA A 112 -15.56 8.27 -1.97
C ALA A 112 -14.92 7.08 -1.26
N THR A 113 -15.14 6.99 0.06
CA THR A 113 -14.74 5.86 0.90
C THR A 113 -15.87 4.82 0.92
N PRO A 114 -15.75 3.71 0.17
CA PRO A 114 -16.78 2.68 0.18
C PRO A 114 -16.85 2.01 1.55
N LYS A 115 -18.03 1.51 1.93
CA LYS A 115 -18.12 0.64 3.11
C LYS A 115 -17.47 -0.69 2.80
N PHE A 116 -16.92 -1.32 3.82
CA PHE A 116 -16.23 -2.61 3.67
C PHE A 116 -17.12 -3.68 3.03
N GLU A 117 -18.42 -3.67 3.35
CA GLU A 117 -19.41 -4.64 2.89
C GLU A 117 -19.83 -4.44 1.42
N GLU A 118 -19.51 -3.28 0.85
CA GLU A 118 -19.81 -2.88 -0.54
C GLU A 118 -18.65 -3.23 -1.50
N VAL A 119 -17.51 -3.66 -0.95
CA VAL A 119 -16.30 -3.98 -1.73
C VAL A 119 -16.24 -5.47 -2.02
N SER A 120 -16.05 -5.80 -3.30
CA SER A 120 -15.62 -7.13 -3.73
C SER A 120 -14.10 -7.19 -3.65
N PHE A 121 -13.59 -7.70 -2.52
CA PHE A 121 -12.15 -7.84 -2.31
C PHE A 121 -11.56 -8.92 -3.23
N TYR A 122 -10.36 -8.64 -3.72
CA TYR A 122 -9.57 -9.65 -4.41
C TYR A 122 -9.13 -10.76 -3.47
N PRO A 123 -8.84 -11.96 -4.00
CA PRO A 123 -8.27 -13.03 -3.21
C PRO A 123 -6.99 -12.59 -2.47
N PRO A 124 -6.70 -13.11 -1.27
CA PRO A 124 -5.53 -12.69 -0.49
C PRO A 124 -4.21 -12.75 -1.25
N LYS A 125 -4.03 -13.75 -2.12
CA LYS A 125 -2.85 -13.89 -2.98
C LYS A 125 -2.65 -12.66 -3.88
N GLU A 126 -3.73 -12.19 -4.50
CA GLU A 126 -3.68 -11.05 -5.42
C GLU A 126 -3.42 -9.74 -4.65
N ILE A 127 -4.08 -9.54 -3.51
CA ILE A 127 -3.82 -8.37 -2.65
C ILE A 127 -2.36 -8.33 -2.18
N LEU A 128 -1.79 -9.47 -1.79
CA LEU A 128 -0.39 -9.54 -1.37
C LEU A 128 0.58 -9.27 -2.53
N SER A 129 0.24 -9.68 -3.75
CA SER A 129 1.01 -9.33 -4.95
C SER A 129 0.99 -7.82 -5.18
N ASN A 130 -0.21 -7.23 -5.24
CA ASN A 130 -0.40 -5.79 -5.42
C ASN A 130 0.32 -4.99 -4.34
N TYR A 131 0.31 -5.48 -3.09
CA TYR A 131 1.03 -4.88 -1.99
C TYR A 131 2.54 -4.85 -2.22
N ILE A 132 3.14 -5.97 -2.61
CA ILE A 132 4.58 -6.06 -2.87
C ILE A 132 4.96 -5.14 -4.04
N ASP A 133 4.19 -5.15 -5.12
CA ASP A 133 4.44 -4.31 -6.29
C ASP A 133 4.32 -2.82 -5.95
N SER A 134 3.25 -2.42 -5.24
CA SER A 134 3.08 -1.05 -4.74
C SER A 134 4.23 -0.60 -3.83
N LEU A 135 4.77 -1.48 -2.99
CA LEU A 135 5.92 -1.16 -2.14
C LEU A 135 7.21 -0.97 -2.97
N ILE A 136 7.41 -1.78 -4.00
CA ILE A 136 8.57 -1.66 -4.90
C ILE A 136 8.49 -0.31 -5.61
N GLU A 137 7.37 -0.01 -6.25
CA GLU A 137 7.16 1.25 -6.97
C GLU A 137 7.35 2.46 -6.06
N ALA A 138 6.76 2.43 -4.85
CA ALA A 138 6.91 3.50 -3.89
C ALA A 138 8.37 3.65 -3.41
N SER A 139 9.09 2.54 -3.24
CA SER A 139 10.52 2.57 -2.88
C SER A 139 11.39 3.18 -3.98
N GLU A 140 11.05 2.95 -5.25
CA GLU A 140 11.77 3.50 -6.40
C GLU A 140 11.47 4.99 -6.56
N LYS A 141 10.19 5.38 -6.51
CA LYS A 141 9.77 6.80 -6.51
C LYS A 141 10.42 7.59 -5.37
N ASN A 142 10.52 7.01 -4.17
CA ASN A 142 11.20 7.69 -3.05
C ASN A 142 12.71 7.85 -3.30
N LYS A 143 13.38 6.89 -3.93
CA LYS A 143 14.80 7.04 -4.31
C LYS A 143 14.99 8.12 -5.36
N GLU A 144 14.08 8.21 -6.33
CA GLU A 144 14.09 9.25 -7.36
C GLU A 144 13.79 10.63 -6.78
N GLY A 145 12.76 10.75 -5.95
CA GLY A 145 12.42 11.99 -5.26
C GLY A 145 13.55 12.49 -4.35
N LEU A 146 14.28 11.60 -3.67
CA LEU A 146 15.48 11.97 -2.90
C LEU A 146 16.59 12.54 -3.79
N LYS A 147 16.82 11.96 -4.98
CA LYS A 147 17.79 12.52 -5.95
C LYS A 147 17.34 13.89 -6.45
N GLU A 148 16.06 14.05 -6.75
CA GLU A 148 15.51 15.33 -7.21
C GLU A 148 15.63 16.41 -6.13
N LEU A 149 15.29 16.08 -4.88
CA LEU A 149 15.49 16.98 -3.73
C LEU A 149 16.96 17.32 -3.50
N GLU A 150 17.89 16.40 -3.76
CA GLU A 150 19.32 16.68 -3.70
C GLU A 150 19.76 17.66 -4.80
N ILE A 151 19.20 17.55 -6.01
CA ILE A 151 19.41 18.52 -7.09
C ILE A 151 18.87 19.89 -6.68
N PHE A 152 17.63 19.96 -6.18
CA PHE A 152 17.05 21.21 -5.68
C PHE A 152 17.87 21.82 -4.54
N ARG A 153 18.37 21.01 -3.60
CA ARG A 153 19.27 21.47 -2.53
C ARG A 153 20.54 22.09 -3.12
N ARG A 154 21.19 21.45 -4.09
CA ARG A 154 22.39 21.99 -4.75
C ARG A 154 22.11 23.29 -5.51
N VAL A 155 20.92 23.42 -6.12
CA VAL A 155 20.49 24.67 -6.77
C VAL A 155 20.31 25.78 -5.72
N ILE A 156 19.65 25.50 -4.60
CA ILE A 156 19.49 26.46 -3.50
C ILE A 156 20.86 26.86 -2.94
N GLU A 157 21.75 25.91 -2.69
CA GLU A 157 23.11 26.16 -2.22
C GLU A 157 23.88 27.07 -3.19
N ALA A 158 23.87 26.77 -4.49
CA ALA A 158 24.51 27.59 -5.52
C ALA A 158 23.95 29.02 -5.56
N LEU A 159 22.63 29.18 -5.47
CA LEU A 159 21.99 30.50 -5.44
C LEU A 159 22.41 31.31 -4.19
N THR A 160 22.53 30.64 -3.03
CA THR A 160 22.95 31.27 -1.77
C THR A 160 24.46 31.52 -1.67
N GLU A 161 25.29 30.75 -2.38
CA GLU A 161 26.75 30.96 -2.46
C GLU A 161 27.11 32.10 -3.44
N THR A 162 26.29 32.33 -4.48
CA THR A 162 26.45 33.49 -5.38
C THR A 162 26.00 34.83 -4.79
N THR A 163 25.38 34.85 -3.60
CA THR A 163 25.25 36.09 -2.81
C THR A 163 26.56 36.39 -2.08
N ILE A 164 27.53 36.93 -2.82
CA ILE A 164 28.86 37.33 -2.35
C ILE A 164 28.80 38.54 -1.38
N PRO A 165 29.76 38.64 -0.43
CA PRO A 165 29.74 39.50 0.74
C PRO A 165 30.29 40.91 0.46
N GLU A 166 29.42 41.87 0.15
CA GLU A 166 29.76 43.30 0.06
C GLU A 166 28.89 44.20 0.95
N TYR A 167 28.67 43.79 2.21
CA TYR A 167 28.13 44.69 3.24
C TYR A 167 29.07 44.86 4.45
N ARG A 168 30.38 44.82 4.20
CA ARG A 168 31.41 45.27 5.16
C ARG A 168 32.50 46.05 4.44
N LYS A 169 32.62 47.33 4.80
CA LYS A 169 33.35 48.46 4.18
C LYS A 169 32.38 49.24 3.30
N GLU A 170 31.92 50.44 3.63
CA GLU A 170 32.58 51.55 4.33
C GLU A 170 31.55 52.37 5.14
N LYS A 171 31.81 52.53 6.44
CA LYS A 171 31.41 53.74 7.17
C LYS A 171 32.51 54.05 8.19
N LYS A 172 33.68 54.39 7.65
CA LYS A 172 34.67 55.22 8.34
C LYS A 172 35.12 56.27 7.33
N LEU A 173 35.18 57.51 7.83
CA LEU A 173 35.50 58.78 7.18
C LEU A 173 34.39 59.35 6.29
N GLU A 174 33.68 60.34 6.83
CA GLU A 174 33.96 61.73 6.49
C GLU A 174 33.60 62.66 7.67
N ALA A 175 34.55 63.57 7.93
CA ALA A 175 34.63 64.75 8.79
C ALA A 175 33.64 64.95 9.96
#